data_AF-A0A965P6K5-F1
#
_entry.id   AF-A0A965P6K5-F1
#
_cell.length_a   1.000
_cell.length_b   1.000
_cell.length_c   1.000
_cell.angle_alpha   90.00
_cell.angle_beta   90.00
_cell.angle_gamma   90.00
#
_symmetry.space_group_name_H-M   'P 1'
#
loop_
_entity.id
_entity.type
_entity.pdbx_description
1 polymer ?
#
loop_
_entity_poly.entity_id
_entity_poly.type
_entity_poly.pdbx_seq_one_letter_code
_entity_poly.pdbx_strand_id
1 'polypeptide(L)' 'MEAVDTIIDYAMPTMKAERALKELHEAALRQDFDSAIVKATEAVVESRMALNSLRIMQERAA' A
#
# COMPACT_ATOMS: atom_id res chain seq x y z
N MET A 1 -10.80 -24.99 -19.93
CA MET A 1 -10.96 -23.73 -19.18
C MET A 1 -9.58 -23.10 -19.16
N GLU A 2 -9.33 -22.09 -19.98
CA GLU A 2 -8.05 -21.39 -20.00
C GLU A 2 -7.82 -20.78 -18.62
N ALA A 3 -6.65 -21.01 -18.03
CA ALA A 3 -6.26 -20.39 -16.78
C ALA A 3 -6.22 -18.88 -17.03
N VAL A 4 -7.21 -18.16 -16.50
CA VAL A 4 -7.18 -16.70 -16.46
C VAL A 4 -5.98 -16.33 -15.60
N ASP A 5 -4.88 -15.97 -16.24
CA ASP A 5 -3.69 -15.51 -15.54
C ASP A 5 -4.07 -14.22 -14.81
N THR A 6 -4.42 -14.38 -13.54
CA THR A 6 -4.99 -13.30 -12.75
C THR A 6 -3.83 -12.38 -12.44
N ILE A 7 -3.76 -11.24 -13.14
CA ILE A 7 -2.74 -10.20 -12.90
C ILE A 7 -2.81 -9.82 -11.42
N ILE A 8 -1.70 -9.99 -10.71
CA ILE A 8 -1.57 -9.60 -9.31
C ILE A 8 -1.14 -8.13 -9.28
N ASP A 9 -2.04 -7.25 -8.85
CA ASP A 9 -1.77 -5.82 -8.78
C ASP A 9 -1.16 -5.41 -7.42
N TYR A 10 0.17 -5.45 -7.35
CA TYR A 10 0.91 -4.87 -6.22
C TYR A 10 1.11 -3.35 -6.35
N ALA A 11 0.93 -2.79 -7.55
CA ALA A 11 1.30 -1.40 -7.85
C ALA A 11 0.30 -0.41 -7.25
N MET A 12 -1.00 -0.69 -7.40
CA MET A 12 -2.06 0.15 -6.83
C MET A 12 -1.93 0.34 -5.30
N PRO A 13 -1.81 -0.71 -4.47
CA PRO A 13 -1.60 -0.53 -3.04
C PRO A 13 -0.27 0.18 -2.72
N THR A 14 0.78 -0.04 -3.52
CA THR A 14 2.06 0.68 -3.34
C THR A 14 1.89 2.19 -3.54
N MET A 15 1.22 2.62 -4.61
CA MET A 15 0.98 4.04 -4.88
C MET A 15 0.08 4.70 -3.83
N LYS A 16 -0.88 3.95 -3.28
CA LYS A 16 -1.71 4.44 -2.17
C LYS A 16 -0.90 4.63 -0.89
N ALA A 17 -0.03 3.68 -0.56
CA ALA A 17 0.87 3.80 0.58
C ALA A 17 1.78 5.03 0.45
N GLU A 18 2.36 5.26 -0.74
CA GLU A 18 3.19 6.45 -1.01
C GLU A 18 2.41 7.75 -0.80
N ARG A 19 1.17 7.83 -1.32
CA ARG A 19 0.32 9.00 -1.13
C ARG A 19 -0.03 9.23 0.34
N ALA A 20 -0.39 8.17 1.07
CA ALA A 20 -0.71 8.27 2.49
C ALA A 20 0.49 8.75 3.32
N LEU A 21 1.71 8.31 2.99
CA LEU A 21 2.94 8.81 3.63
C LEU A 21 3.20 10.29 3.33
N LYS A 22 2.90 10.76 2.12
CA LYS A 22 2.97 12.19 1.79
C LYS A 22 1.96 12.99 2.62
N GLU A 23 0.70 12.56 2.66
CA GLU A 23 -0.36 13.22 3.42
C GLU A 23 -0.08 13.22 4.93
N LEU A 24 0.50 12.15 5.47
CA LEU A 24 1.03 12.08 6.84
C LEU A 24 2.05 13.20 7.06
N HIS A 25 3.07 13.29 6.21
CA HIS A 25 4.13 14.28 6.37
C HIS A 25 3.58 15.71 6.36
N GLU A 26 2.67 16.00 5.42
CA GLU A 26 2.00 17.28 5.31
C GLU A 26 1.14 17.62 6.55
N ALA A 27 0.42 16.64 7.10
CA ALA A 27 -0.36 16.82 8.32
C ALA A 27 0.54 17.09 9.54
N ALA A 28 1.64 16.35 9.67
CA ALA A 28 2.63 16.54 10.72
C ALA A 28 3.29 17.93 10.66
N LEU A 29 3.59 18.45 9.46
CA LEU A 29 4.10 19.82 9.27
C LEU A 29 3.13 20.89 9.78
N ARG A 30 1.82 20.62 9.72
CA ARG A 30 0.75 21.50 10.26
C ARG A 30 0.45 21.26 11.74
N GLN A 31 1.19 20.37 12.40
CA GLN A 31 0.93 19.91 13.77
C GLN A 31 -0.46 19.27 13.96
N ASP A 32 -1.08 18.81 12.87
CA ASP A 32 -2.34 18.05 12.89
C ASP A 32 -2.01 16.56 13.05
N PHE A 33 -1.72 16.18 14.30
CA PHE A 33 -1.25 14.84 14.62
C PHE A 33 -2.35 13.78 14.50
N ASP A 34 -3.61 14.14 14.73
CA ASP A 34 -4.73 13.22 14.58
C ASP A 34 -4.85 12.75 13.11
N SER A 35 -4.81 13.70 12.17
CA SER A 35 -4.77 13.37 10.74
C SER A 35 -3.51 12.60 10.36
N ALA A 36 -2.34 12.98 10.90
CA ALA A 36 -1.08 12.29 10.62
C ALA A 36 -1.13 10.81 11.06
N ILE A 37 -1.70 10.51 12.22
CA ILE A 37 -1.86 9.14 12.75
C ILE A 37 -2.80 8.32 11.86
N VAL A 38 -3.91 8.91 11.42
CA VAL A 38 -4.84 8.25 10.48
C VAL A 38 -4.10 7.90 9.18
N LYS A 39 -3.38 8.85 8.60
CA LYS A 39 -2.62 8.64 7.35
C LYS A 39 -1.47 7.66 7.51
N ALA A 40 -0.81 7.63 8.67
CA ALA A 40 0.17 6.60 9.00
C ALA A 40 -0.45 5.20 9.01
N THR A 41 -1.65 5.07 9.57
CA THR A 41 -2.37 3.79 9.65
C THR A 41 -2.79 3.33 8.25
N GLU A 42 -3.30 4.24 7.40
CA GLU A 42 -3.60 3.95 5.99
C GLU A 42 -2.36 3.45 5.24
N ALA A 43 -1.22 4.12 5.39
CA ALA A 43 0.03 3.71 4.76
C ALA A 43 0.45 2.29 5.15
N VAL A 44 0.31 1.92 6.43
CA VAL A 44 0.63 0.56 6.92
C VAL A 44 -0.29 -0.49 6.30
N VAL A 45 -1.59 -0.21 6.21
CA VAL A 45 -2.56 -1.15 5.61
C VAL A 45 -2.23 -1.40 4.15
N GLU A 46 -2.04 -0.34 3.37
CA GLU A 46 -1.75 -0.44 1.93
C GLU A 46 -0.38 -1.12 1.68
N SER A 47 0.62 -0.84 2.53
CA SER A 47 1.92 -1.51 2.48
C SER A 47 1.80 -3.03 2.72
N ARG A 48 0.92 -3.45 3.64
CA ARG A 48 0.65 -4.88 3.88
C ARG A 48 -0.05 -5.53 2.70
N MET A 49 -0.96 -4.83 2.01
CA MET A 49 -1.61 -5.32 0.80
C MET A 49 -0.61 -5.50 -0.35
N ALA A 50 0.30 -4.53 -0.54
CA ALA A 50 1.39 -4.64 -1.51
C ALA A 50 2.31 -5.83 -1.18
N LEU A 51 2.70 -6.01 0.09
CA LEU A 51 3.52 -7.13 0.53
C LEU A 51 2.86 -8.49 0.23
N ASN A 52 1.57 -8.64 0.52
CA ASN A 52 0.86 -9.88 0.24
C ASN A 52 0.81 -10.17 -1.27
N SER A 53 0.57 -9.13 -2.08
CA SER A 53 0.59 -9.24 -3.55
C SER A 53 1.94 -9.72 -4.06
N LEU A 54 3.04 -9.13 -3.56
CA LEU A 54 4.40 -9.53 -3.91
C LEU A 54 4.74 -10.96 -3.47
N ARG A 55 4.25 -11.42 -2.33
CA ARG A 55 4.43 -12.82 -1.89
C ARG A 55 3.78 -13.81 -2.86
N ILE A 56 2.56 -13.53 -3.30
CA ILE A 56 1.88 -14.39 -4.29
C ILE A 56 2.64 -14.38 -5.62
N MET A 57 3.14 -13.21 -6.06
CA MET A 57 3.98 -13.12 -7.27
C MET A 57 5.27 -13.94 -7.13
N GLN A 58 5.91 -13.88 -5.96
CA GLN A 58 7.12 -14.65 -5.66
C GLN A 58 6.84 -16.16 -5.72
N GLU A 59 5.73 -16.62 -5.14
CA GLU A 59 5.31 -18.02 -5.18
C GLU A 59 5.03 -18.51 -6.60
N ARG A 60 4.49 -17.66 -7.49
CA ARG A 60 4.25 -18.01 -8.90
C ARG A 60 5.51 -18.03 -9.77
N ALA A 61 6.57 -17.34 -9.34
CA ALA A 61 7.82 -17.26 -10.07
C ALA A 61 8.81 -18.38 -9.72
N ALA A 62 8.56 -19.14 -8.65
CA ALA A 62 9.36 -20.27 -8.18
C ALA A 62 8.91 -21.59 -8.83
#